data_AF-A0A4T2BS27-F1
#
_entry.id   AF-A0A4T2BS27-F1
#
_cell.length_a   1.000
_cell.length_b   1.000
_cell.length_c   1.000
_cell.angle_alpha   90.00
_cell.angle_beta   90.00
_cell.angle_gamma   90.00
#
_symmetry.space_group_name_H-M   'P 1'
#
loop_
_entity.id
_entity.type
_entity.pdbx_description
1 polymer ?
#
loop_
_entity_poly.entity_id
_entity_poly.type
_entity_poly.pdbx_seq_one_letter_code
_entity_poly.pdbx_strand_id
1 'polypeptide(L)'
;MTTTARNTPARFGAQHATRRRARRGPLVATLAVSFSLALSFAVSGCSASASLTVPASEFATGVTNTLVKQVAAGTPSPTVDCGSDPIALVNDSVVHCDLTADDSPGVHYDTAVTISNVKGSDYHIDIKVADQPK
;
A
#
# COMPACT_ATOMS: atom_id res chain seq x y z
N MET A 1 13.77 -37.22 -34.05
CA MET A 1 15.02 -36.45 -34.03
C MET A 1 15.08 -35.68 -32.72
N THR A 2 16.03 -36.07 -31.86
CA THR A 2 16.79 -35.24 -30.89
C THR A 2 16.01 -34.62 -29.71
N THR A 3 15.99 -35.19 -28.48
CA THR A 3 17.04 -35.30 -27.44
C THR A 3 17.14 -34.06 -26.52
N THR A 4 16.58 -34.21 -25.31
CA THR A 4 17.26 -34.15 -23.98
C THR A 4 17.87 -32.84 -23.42
N ALA A 5 17.43 -32.56 -22.17
CA ALA A 5 18.16 -31.99 -21.02
C ALA A 5 18.37 -30.44 -21.00
N ARG A 6 18.45 -29.76 -19.85
CA ARG A 6 19.11 -30.16 -18.59
C ARG A 6 18.71 -29.22 -17.44
N ASN A 7 18.27 -29.80 -16.32
CA ASN A 7 18.40 -29.22 -14.98
C ASN A 7 19.89 -29.07 -14.64
N THR A 8 20.36 -27.94 -14.11
CA THR A 8 21.48 -27.90 -13.14
C THR A 8 21.52 -26.54 -12.38
N PRO A 9 21.47 -26.54 -11.04
CA PRO A 9 21.75 -25.37 -10.20
C PRO A 9 23.27 -25.21 -9.98
N ALA A 10 23.79 -23.99 -10.12
CA ALA A 10 25.18 -23.69 -9.80
C ALA A 10 25.31 -23.27 -8.33
N ARG A 11 25.87 -24.20 -7.55
CA ARG A 11 26.42 -24.05 -6.21
C ARG A 11 27.71 -23.22 -6.22
N PHE A 12 27.95 -22.58 -5.07
CA PHE A 12 29.24 -22.42 -4.39
C PHE A 12 30.37 -21.65 -5.08
N GLY A 13 30.84 -20.64 -4.34
CA GLY A 13 32.26 -20.57 -3.99
C GLY A 13 32.92 -19.25 -4.34
N ALA A 14 33.34 -18.53 -3.30
CA ALA A 14 34.75 -18.21 -3.11
C ALA A 14 34.89 -17.29 -1.89
N GLN A 15 35.17 -17.93 -0.75
CA GLN A 15 35.81 -17.24 0.36
C GLN A 15 37.24 -16.89 -0.06
N HIS A 16 37.53 -15.61 -0.24
CA HIS A 16 38.90 -15.14 -0.44
C HIS A 16 39.56 -14.79 0.90
N ALA A 17 40.34 -15.77 1.34
CA ALA A 17 41.63 -15.68 2.01
C ALA A 17 42.18 -14.27 2.35
N THR A 18 42.27 -14.04 3.66
CA THR A 18 43.46 -13.57 4.39
C THR A 18 44.67 -13.09 3.56
N ARG A 19 44.92 -11.78 3.59
CA ARG A 19 46.28 -11.23 3.49
C ARG A 19 46.58 -10.31 4.67
N ARG A 20 47.43 -10.83 5.55
CA ARG A 20 48.18 -10.05 6.55
C ARG A 20 49.03 -9.00 5.85
N ARG A 21 48.97 -7.74 6.29
CA ARG A 21 50.18 -6.90 6.42
C ARG A 21 49.89 -5.71 7.33
N ALA A 22 50.30 -5.88 8.58
CA ALA A 22 50.60 -4.78 9.48
C ALA A 22 51.65 -3.87 8.82
N ARG A 23 51.30 -2.60 8.56
CA ARG A 23 52.25 -1.50 8.44
C ARG A 23 51.62 -0.20 8.96
N ARG A 24 52.08 0.15 10.16
CA ARG A 24 52.35 1.49 10.71
C ARG A 24 52.00 2.69 9.82
N GLY A 25 51.18 3.58 10.35
CA GLY A 25 51.04 4.97 9.90
C GLY A 25 50.05 5.72 10.79
N PRO A 26 50.45 6.80 11.49
CA PRO A 26 49.59 7.50 12.43
C PRO A 26 48.75 8.59 11.74
N LEU A 27 47.64 8.92 12.40
CA LEU A 27 47.02 10.26 12.44
C LEU A 27 46.78 10.95 11.09
N VAL A 28 45.58 10.78 10.52
CA VAL A 28 44.78 11.93 10.09
C VAL A 28 43.31 11.59 10.32
N ALA A 29 42.72 12.22 11.32
CA ALA A 29 41.30 12.25 11.56
C ALA A 29 40.64 13.13 10.49
N THR A 30 40.12 12.52 9.43
CA THR A 30 39.15 13.16 8.54
C THR A 30 37.78 12.55 8.86
N LEU A 31 37.02 13.28 9.66
CA LEU A 31 35.59 13.07 9.87
C LEU A 31 34.86 13.24 8.53
N ALA A 32 34.80 12.18 7.74
CA ALA A 32 33.80 12.05 6.71
C ALA A 32 32.46 11.80 7.43
N VAL A 33 31.63 12.83 7.53
CA VAL A 33 30.24 12.72 7.97
C VAL A 33 29.50 11.95 6.88
N SER A 34 29.55 10.63 7.00
CA SER A 34 28.73 9.70 6.25
C SER A 34 27.27 9.98 6.62
N PHE A 35 26.54 10.66 5.75
CA PHE A 35 25.10 10.83 5.88
C PHE A 35 24.41 9.50 5.55
N SER A 36 24.60 8.51 6.42
CA SER A 36 23.84 7.27 6.39
C SER A 36 22.45 7.58 6.94
N LEU A 37 21.52 7.94 6.05
CA LEU A 37 20.10 7.99 6.38
C LEU A 37 19.60 6.54 6.58
N ALA A 38 19.94 5.95 7.72
CA ALA A 38 19.33 4.72 8.20
C ALA A 38 17.91 5.08 8.63
N LEU A 39 16.98 5.03 7.68
CA LEU A 39 15.56 5.19 7.92
C LEU A 39 15.03 3.90 8.54
N SER A 40 15.38 3.68 9.81
CA SER A 40 14.82 2.63 10.64
C SER A 40 13.39 3.03 11.03
N PHE A 41 12.43 2.74 10.17
CA PHE A 41 11.03 2.70 10.59
C PHE A 41 10.85 1.51 11.53
N ALA A 42 11.03 1.75 12.83
CA ALA A 42 10.44 0.93 13.85
C ALA A 42 8.92 1.10 13.73
N VAL A 43 8.25 0.16 13.06
CA VAL A 43 6.79 -0.02 13.22
C VAL A 43 6.59 -0.50 14.65
N SER A 44 6.41 0.45 15.56
CA SER A 44 5.74 0.19 16.82
C SER A 44 4.31 -0.18 16.49
N GLY A 45 4.02 -1.48 16.44
CA GLY A 45 2.66 -2.00 16.44
C GLY A 45 2.00 -1.54 17.74
N CYS A 46 1.30 -0.41 17.68
CA CYS A 46 0.51 0.11 18.77
C CYS A 46 -0.75 -0.76 18.86
N SER A 47 -0.70 -1.84 19.65
CA SER A 47 -1.90 -2.55 20.10
C SER A 47 -2.59 -1.72 21.17
N ALA A 48 -3.13 -0.55 20.78
CA ALA A 48 -4.15 0.12 21.55
C ALA A 48 -5.49 -0.43 21.08
N SER A 49 -6.27 -0.99 22.00
CA SER A 49 -7.69 -1.30 21.80
C SER A 49 -8.47 0.02 21.71
N ALA A 50 -8.22 0.77 20.65
CA ALA A 50 -8.90 1.99 20.26
C ALA A 50 -9.73 1.64 19.02
N SER A 51 -10.92 2.23 18.91
CA SER A 51 -11.76 2.15 17.72
C SER A 51 -10.89 2.27 16.46
N LEU A 52 -10.82 1.22 15.66
CA LEU A 52 -10.00 1.21 14.46
C LEU A 52 -10.58 2.24 13.50
N THR A 53 -9.79 3.27 13.22
CA THR A 53 -10.12 4.32 12.27
C THR A 53 -9.08 4.31 11.17
N VAL A 54 -9.53 4.57 9.94
CA VAL A 54 -8.67 4.72 8.77
C VAL A 54 -8.81 6.14 8.23
N PRO A 55 -7.74 6.75 7.72
CA PRO A 55 -7.86 8.05 7.07
C PRO A 55 -8.75 7.92 5.83
N ALA A 56 -9.60 8.92 5.58
CA ALA A 56 -10.53 8.91 4.44
C ALA A 56 -9.84 8.72 3.09
N SER A 57 -8.61 9.21 2.92
CA SER A 57 -7.82 9.02 1.70
C SER A 57 -7.43 7.56 1.44
N GLU A 58 -7.06 6.81 2.48
CA GLU A 58 -6.76 5.37 2.35
C GLU A 58 -8.04 4.58 2.07
N PHE A 59 -9.14 4.94 2.75
CA PHE A 59 -10.44 4.33 2.49
C PHE A 59 -10.91 4.58 1.05
N ALA A 60 -10.88 5.82 0.58
CA ALA A 60 -11.23 6.20 -0.79
C ALA A 60 -10.37 5.47 -1.84
N THR A 61 -9.09 5.26 -1.55
CA THR A 61 -8.20 4.43 -2.37
C THR A 61 -8.66 2.97 -2.41
N GLY A 62 -9.08 2.40 -1.27
CA GLY A 62 -9.67 1.07 -1.19
C GLY A 62 -10.96 0.91 -2.00
N VAL A 63 -11.86 1.91 -1.91
CA VAL A 63 -13.11 1.98 -2.67
C VAL A 63 -12.82 2.04 -4.16
N THR A 64 -11.94 2.95 -4.59
CA THR A 64 -11.51 3.10 -5.99
C THR A 64 -10.95 1.80 -6.55
N ASN A 65 -10.02 1.17 -5.82
CA ASN A 65 -9.43 -0.11 -6.24
C ASN A 65 -10.46 -1.24 -6.35
N THR A 66 -11.48 -1.24 -5.50
CA THR A 66 -12.56 -2.23 -5.54
C THR A 66 -13.49 -1.97 -6.73
N LEU A 67 -13.85 -0.72 -6.99
CA LEU A 67 -14.64 -0.32 -8.16
C LEU A 67 -13.94 -0.70 -9.46
N VAL A 68 -12.66 -0.37 -9.62
CA VAL A 68 -11.88 -0.72 -10.83
C VAL A 68 -11.85 -2.22 -11.08
N LYS A 69 -11.81 -3.04 -10.02
CA LYS A 69 -11.90 -4.51 -10.13
C LYS A 69 -13.29 -4.97 -10.59
N GLN A 70 -14.36 -4.25 -10.23
CA GLN A 70 -15.74 -4.59 -10.58
C GLN A 70 -16.10 -4.19 -12.02
N VAL A 71 -15.66 -3.02 -12.50
CA VAL A 71 -16.07 -2.45 -13.81
C VAL A 71 -15.23 -2.90 -15.02
N ALA A 72 -14.54 -4.04 -14.88
CA ALA A 72 -13.59 -4.62 -15.84
C ALA A 72 -12.32 -3.78 -16.08
N ALA A 73 -11.18 -4.48 -16.21
CA ALA A 73 -9.88 -3.86 -16.47
C ALA A 73 -9.89 -3.19 -17.87
N GLY A 74 -9.90 -1.86 -17.90
CA GLY A 74 -9.93 -1.08 -19.14
C GLY A 74 -10.78 0.18 -19.08
N THR A 75 -11.63 0.32 -18.07
CA THR A 75 -12.36 1.56 -17.77
C THR A 75 -11.43 2.54 -17.05
N PRO A 76 -11.49 3.85 -17.37
CA PRO A 76 -10.77 4.88 -16.61
C PRO A 76 -11.11 4.78 -15.11
N SER A 77 -10.11 5.04 -14.27
CA SER A 77 -10.23 4.85 -12.82
C SER A 77 -10.97 6.04 -12.22
N PRO A 78 -12.19 5.88 -11.69
CA PRO A 78 -12.92 7.01 -11.13
C PRO A 78 -12.15 7.62 -9.96
N THR A 79 -12.35 8.91 -9.75
CA THR A 79 -11.91 9.58 -8.51
C THR A 79 -13.01 9.42 -7.47
N VAL A 80 -12.65 8.88 -6.31
CA VAL A 80 -13.55 8.75 -5.16
C VAL A 80 -13.07 9.69 -4.05
N ASP A 81 -13.97 10.51 -3.51
CA ASP A 81 -13.74 11.36 -2.35
C ASP A 81 -14.69 10.95 -1.21
N CYS A 82 -14.13 10.46 -0.10
CA CYS A 82 -14.91 10.07 1.08
C CYS A 82 -14.83 11.12 2.21
N GLY A 83 -14.45 12.36 1.87
CA GLY A 83 -14.25 13.46 2.81
C GLY A 83 -12.86 13.49 3.42
N SER A 84 -12.69 14.32 4.45
CA SER A 84 -11.43 14.50 5.18
C SER A 84 -11.38 13.79 6.53
N ASP A 85 -12.53 13.40 7.05
CA ASP A 85 -12.65 12.88 8.40
C ASP A 85 -12.24 11.40 8.47
N PRO A 86 -11.54 10.96 9.53
CA PRO A 86 -11.20 9.57 9.68
C PRO A 86 -12.46 8.70 9.79
N ILE A 87 -12.48 7.60 9.03
CA ILE A 87 -13.61 6.67 8.96
C ILE A 87 -13.42 5.59 10.01
N ALA A 88 -14.43 5.41 10.85
CA ALA A 88 -14.46 4.33 11.83
C ALA A 88 -14.80 2.99 11.14
N LEU A 89 -13.96 1.98 11.36
CA LEU A 89 -14.20 0.62 10.89
C LEU A 89 -15.21 -0.06 11.82
N VAL A 90 -16.49 0.12 11.52
CA VAL A 90 -17.60 -0.48 12.27
C VAL A 90 -18.41 -1.35 11.31
N ASN A 91 -18.75 -2.57 11.74
CA ASN A 91 -19.63 -3.44 10.96
C ASN A 91 -20.98 -2.76 10.74
N ASP A 92 -21.51 -2.90 9.53
CA ASP A 92 -22.78 -2.35 9.07
C ASP A 92 -22.82 -0.81 9.06
N SER A 93 -21.66 -0.16 9.17
CA SER A 93 -21.57 1.29 8.96
C SER A 93 -21.58 1.62 7.47
N VAL A 94 -22.21 2.73 7.13
CA VAL A 94 -22.31 3.24 5.76
C VAL A 94 -21.59 4.57 5.68
N VAL A 95 -20.63 4.66 4.76
CA VAL A 95 -19.92 5.88 4.41
C VAL A 95 -20.43 6.36 3.06
N HIS A 96 -20.81 7.62 2.98
CA HIS A 96 -21.15 8.26 1.71
C HIS A 96 -19.89 8.89 1.12
N CYS A 97 -19.56 8.50 -0.11
CA CYS A 97 -18.44 9.04 -0.88
C CYS A 97 -18.94 9.62 -2.20
N ASP A 98 -18.23 10.60 -2.72
CA ASP A 98 -18.48 11.20 -4.02
C ASP A 98 -17.62 10.50 -5.08
N LEU A 99 -18.28 9.93 -6.07
CA LEU A 99 -17.63 9.34 -7.22
C LEU A 99 -17.69 10.30 -8.40
N THR A 100 -16.54 10.54 -9.01
CA THR A 100 -16.40 11.36 -10.23
C THR A 100 -15.74 10.51 -11.30
N ALA A 101 -16.39 10.38 -12.45
CA ALA A 101 -15.82 9.68 -13.59
C ALA A 101 -14.81 10.57 -14.33
N ASP A 102 -13.67 10.00 -14.77
CA ASP A 102 -12.62 10.77 -15.45
C ASP A 102 -13.09 11.42 -16.75
N ASP A 103 -14.02 10.77 -17.47
CA ASP A 103 -14.60 11.29 -18.71
C ASP A 103 -15.57 12.45 -18.47
N SER A 104 -16.03 12.61 -17.23
CA SER A 104 -17.07 13.57 -16.83
C SER A 104 -16.73 14.21 -15.47
N PRO A 105 -15.64 15.01 -15.36
CA PRO A 105 -15.11 15.50 -14.09
C PRO A 105 -16.02 16.47 -13.31
N GLY A 106 -17.13 16.91 -13.91
CA GLY A 106 -18.14 17.75 -13.25
C GLY A 106 -19.41 17.00 -12.86
N VAL A 107 -19.46 15.68 -13.05
CA VAL A 107 -20.61 14.84 -12.72
C VAL A 107 -20.24 13.99 -11.51
N HIS A 108 -20.96 14.17 -10.41
CA HIS A 108 -20.72 13.48 -9.16
C HIS A 108 -21.87 12.51 -8.86
N TYR A 109 -21.53 11.30 -8.43
CA TYR A 109 -22.48 10.29 -7.98
C TYR A 109 -22.31 10.03 -6.50
N ASP A 110 -23.41 10.02 -5.75
CA ASP A 110 -23.38 9.55 -4.36
C ASP A 110 -23.10 8.06 -4.34
N THR A 111 -22.14 7.64 -3.52
CA THR A 111 -21.69 6.27 -3.42
C THR A 111 -21.78 5.83 -1.96
N ALA A 112 -22.71 4.94 -1.67
CA ALA A 112 -22.85 4.32 -0.36
C ALA A 112 -21.88 3.13 -0.26
N VAL A 113 -20.95 3.21 0.67
CA VAL A 113 -19.98 2.15 0.97
C VAL A 113 -20.30 1.54 2.33
N THR A 114 -20.77 0.30 2.33
CA THR A 114 -21.05 -0.45 3.55
C THR A 114 -19.81 -1.22 3.99
N ILE A 115 -19.40 -1.03 5.24
CA ILE A 115 -18.28 -1.74 5.85
C ILE A 115 -18.80 -2.99 6.56
N SER A 116 -18.23 -4.15 6.26
CA SER A 116 -18.60 -5.43 6.89
C SER A 116 -17.38 -6.28 7.20
N ASN A 117 -17.57 -7.36 7.98
CA ASN A 117 -16.54 -8.32 8.33
C ASN A 117 -15.25 -7.73 8.92
N VAL A 118 -15.35 -6.68 9.74
CA VAL A 118 -14.19 -6.01 10.36
C VAL A 118 -13.47 -6.95 11.33
N LYS A 119 -12.17 -7.17 11.09
CA LYS A 119 -11.23 -7.95 11.89
C LYS A 119 -9.91 -7.18 12.00
N GLY A 120 -9.82 -6.30 12.99
CA GLY A 120 -8.65 -5.41 13.08
C GLY A 120 -8.66 -4.41 11.92
N SER A 121 -7.56 -4.34 11.17
CA SER A 121 -7.45 -3.53 9.95
C SER A 121 -8.00 -4.21 8.70
N ASP A 122 -8.36 -5.49 8.78
CA ASP A 122 -8.96 -6.21 7.65
C ASP A 122 -10.47 -6.05 7.66
N TYR A 123 -11.06 -5.60 6.56
CA TYR A 123 -12.51 -5.41 6.42
C TYR A 123 -12.95 -5.65 4.98
N HIS A 124 -14.25 -5.86 4.80
CA HIS A 124 -14.90 -5.95 3.51
C HIS A 124 -15.68 -4.66 3.24
N ILE A 125 -15.76 -4.27 1.96
CA ILE A 125 -16.56 -3.14 1.52
C ILE A 125 -17.50 -3.57 0.40
N ASP A 126 -18.76 -3.21 0.56
CA ASP A 126 -19.79 -3.33 -0.46
C ASP A 126 -20.12 -1.92 -0.96
N ILE A 127 -20.03 -1.72 -2.26
CA ILE A 127 -20.12 -0.39 -2.87
C ILE A 127 -21.38 -0.31 -3.71
N LYS A 128 -22.20 0.71 -3.47
CA LYS A 128 -23.40 1.02 -4.25
C LYS A 128 -23.34 2.46 -4.73
N VAL A 129 -23.20 2.63 -6.04
CA VAL A 129 -23.24 3.94 -6.71
C VAL A 129 -24.70 4.29 -7.01
N ALA A 130 -25.08 5.56 -6.86
CA ALA A 130 -26.39 6.05 -7.23
C ALA A 130 -26.64 5.96 -8.74
N ASP A 131 -27.89 5.70 -9.12
CA ASP A 131 -28.29 5.59 -10.53
C ASP A 131 -28.27 6.95 -11.26
N GLN A 132 -28.35 8.04 -10.50
CA GLN A 132 -28.35 9.41 -11.01
C GLN A 132 -27.28 10.25 -10.29
N PRO A 133 -26.67 11.22 -11.00
CA PRO A 133 -25.77 12.17 -10.38
C PRO A 133 -26.51 13.13 -9.45
N LYS A 134 -25.77 13.78 -8.55
CA LYS A 134 -26.27 14.73 -7.55
C LYS A 134 -26.18 16.20 -7.99
#